data_AF-A0A4Q2QPB0-F1
#
_entry.id   AF-A0A4Q2QPB0-F1
#
_cell.length_a   1.000
_cell.length_b   1.000
_cell.length_c   1.000
_cell.angle_alpha   90.00
_cell.angle_beta   90.00
_cell.angle_gamma   90.00
#
_symmetry.space_group_name_H-M   'P 1'
#
loop_
_entity.id
_entity.type
_entity.pdbx_description
1 polymer ?
#
loop_
_entity_poly.entity_id
_entity_poly.type
_entity_poly.pdbx_seq_one_letter_code
_entity_poly.pdbx_strand_id
1 'polypeptide(L)'
;LLSHEDVKARAWKTLKWQIANGVQFVRTHVDVSDPTLTALKAMLEVKQEVAPWVELQIVAFPQEGILSYPNGEALLEEALKLGADVVGAIPHFEFTREYGVESLHIAFRLAQQYDRPLDIHCDEIDDEQSRFVETVAALALKAGI
;
A
#
# COMPACT_ATOMS: atom_id res chain seq x y z
N LEU A 1 10.79 13.40 13.85
CA LEU A 1 9.40 13.05 13.51
C LEU A 1 9.18 13.40 12.06
N LEU A 2 8.53 12.51 11.31
CA LEU A 2 8.14 12.74 9.92
C LEU A 2 7.19 13.94 9.86
N SER A 3 7.35 14.84 8.88
CA SER A 3 6.43 15.95 8.65
C SER A 3 5.90 15.92 7.23
N HIS A 4 4.71 16.50 7.02
CA HIS A 4 4.05 16.60 5.71
C HIS A 4 4.98 17.22 4.66
N GLU A 5 5.59 18.37 4.97
CA GLU A 5 6.51 19.07 4.06
C GLU A 5 7.79 18.27 3.76
N ASP A 6 8.33 17.54 4.74
CA ASP A 6 9.49 16.68 4.51
C ASP A 6 9.16 15.54 3.53
N VAL A 7 7.99 14.90 3.68
CA VAL A 7 7.52 13.85 2.77
C VAL A 7 7.38 14.41 1.36
N LYS A 8 6.68 15.54 1.19
CA LYS A 8 6.49 16.18 -0.12
C LYS A 8 7.82 16.52 -0.78
N ALA A 9 8.74 17.15 -0.04
CA ALA A 9 10.04 17.57 -0.57
C ALA A 9 10.87 16.36 -1.07
N ARG A 10 10.89 15.26 -0.33
CA ARG A 10 11.60 14.03 -0.73
C ARG A 10 10.94 13.35 -1.91
N ALA A 11 9.62 13.21 -1.92
CA ALA A 11 8.88 12.61 -3.02
C ALA A 11 9.10 13.39 -4.33
N TRP A 12 8.98 14.72 -4.29
CA TRP A 12 9.26 15.59 -5.42
C TRP A 12 10.67 15.45 -5.95
N LYS A 13 11.66 15.36 -5.05
CA LYS A 13 13.06 15.20 -5.46
C LYS A 13 13.22 13.92 -6.28
N THR A 14 12.66 12.79 -5.83
CA THR A 14 12.74 11.51 -6.55
C THR A 14 11.94 11.54 -7.86
N LEU A 15 10.71 12.05 -7.85
CA LEU A 15 9.87 12.13 -9.05
C LEU A 15 10.50 13.02 -10.13
N LYS A 16 11.15 14.14 -9.76
CA LYS A 16 11.89 14.97 -10.72
C LYS A 16 12.98 14.18 -11.45
N TRP A 17 13.72 13.33 -10.73
CA TRP A 17 14.74 12.48 -11.35
C TRP A 17 14.12 11.42 -12.26
N GLN A 18 13.02 10.80 -11.85
CA GLN A 18 12.28 9.84 -12.68
C GLN A 18 11.75 10.49 -13.96
N ILE A 19 11.11 11.65 -13.86
CA ILE A 19 10.61 12.44 -15.01
C ILE A 19 11.77 12.81 -15.94
N ALA A 20 12.90 13.27 -15.41
CA ALA A 20 14.08 13.62 -16.20
C ALA A 20 14.67 12.41 -16.97
N ASN A 21 14.42 11.19 -16.51
CA ASN A 21 14.81 9.94 -17.17
C ASN A 21 13.67 9.33 -18.02
N GLY A 22 12.58 10.06 -18.25
CA GLY A 22 11.48 9.63 -19.12
C GLY A 22 10.45 8.70 -18.47
N VAL A 23 10.47 8.53 -17.14
CA VAL A 23 9.44 7.75 -16.43
C VAL A 23 8.13 8.56 -16.38
N GLN A 24 7.05 7.98 -16.90
CA GLN A 24 5.73 8.62 -16.97
C GLN A 24 4.65 7.91 -16.12
N PHE A 25 4.92 6.71 -15.61
CA PHE A 25 3.99 5.94 -14.79
C PHE A 25 4.72 5.41 -13.56
N VAL A 26 4.21 5.70 -12.38
CA VAL A 26 4.82 5.31 -11.11
C VAL A 26 3.74 4.75 -10.20
N ARG A 27 4.02 3.61 -9.56
CA ARG A 27 3.27 3.12 -8.41
C ARG A 27 4.17 3.21 -7.18
N THR A 28 3.67 3.81 -6.11
CA THR A 28 4.39 3.96 -4.86
C THR A 28 3.58 3.40 -3.70
N HIS A 29 4.26 2.69 -2.81
CA HIS A 29 3.70 2.25 -1.54
C HIS A 29 3.90 3.34 -0.50
N VAL A 30 2.85 3.63 0.26
CA VAL A 30 2.88 4.61 1.35
C VAL A 30 2.43 3.93 2.62
N ASP A 31 3.28 4.00 3.65
CA ASP A 31 2.97 3.44 4.96
C ASP A 31 1.73 4.10 5.58
N VAL A 32 0.75 3.27 5.91
CA VAL A 32 -0.51 3.67 6.58
C VAL A 32 -0.60 3.17 8.02
N SER A 33 0.47 2.56 8.55
CA SER A 33 0.63 2.17 9.96
C SER A 33 0.91 3.40 10.85
N ASP A 34 0.28 4.52 10.55
CA ASP A 34 0.44 5.83 11.19
C ASP A 34 -0.96 6.39 11.50
N PRO A 35 -1.34 6.58 12.77
CA PRO A 35 -2.64 7.11 13.16
C PRO A 35 -2.98 8.48 12.55
N THR A 36 -1.95 9.24 12.15
CA THR A 36 -2.12 10.56 11.55
C THR A 36 -2.21 10.52 10.02
N LEU A 37 -1.82 9.40 9.40
CA LEU A 37 -1.71 9.20 7.95
C LEU A 37 -0.95 10.37 7.28
N THR A 38 0.10 10.86 7.94
CA THR A 38 0.83 12.07 7.50
C THR A 38 1.46 11.86 6.13
N ALA A 39 2.11 10.71 5.92
CA ALA A 39 2.74 10.39 4.65
C ALA A 39 1.72 10.28 3.51
N LEU A 40 0.58 9.63 3.77
CA LEU A 40 -0.48 9.47 2.76
C LEU A 40 -1.04 10.81 2.31
N LYS A 41 -1.40 11.69 3.25
CA LYS A 41 -1.94 13.02 2.94
C LYS A 41 -0.96 13.84 2.10
N ALA A 42 0.33 13.83 2.46
CA ALA A 42 1.38 14.47 1.68
C ALA A 42 1.50 13.89 0.26
N MET A 43 1.46 12.57 0.12
CA MET A 43 1.58 11.91 -1.19
C MET A 43 0.35 12.12 -2.08
N LEU A 44 -0.85 12.22 -1.52
CA LEU A 44 -2.06 12.58 -2.27
C LEU A 44 -1.96 13.99 -2.87
N GLU A 45 -1.38 14.96 -2.15
CA GLU A 45 -1.08 16.28 -2.71
C GLU A 45 -0.01 16.19 -3.80
N VAL A 46 1.10 15.47 -3.56
CA VAL A 46 2.15 15.28 -4.57
C VAL A 46 1.57 14.69 -5.85
N LYS A 47 0.70 13.67 -5.74
CA LYS A 47 0.00 13.07 -6.90
C LYS A 47 -0.72 14.11 -7.75
N GLN A 48 -1.43 15.06 -7.13
CA GLN A 48 -2.11 16.13 -7.86
C GLN A 48 -1.11 17.10 -8.49
N GLU A 49 -0.06 17.46 -7.77
CA GLU A 49 0.92 18.43 -8.24
C GLU A 49 1.76 17.89 -9.42
N VAL A 50 2.08 16.58 -9.44
CA VAL A 50 2.91 15.97 -10.48
C VAL A 50 2.15 15.46 -11.71
N ALA A 51 0.81 15.45 -11.65
CA ALA A 51 -0.06 14.94 -12.71
C ALA A 51 0.23 15.48 -14.13
N PRO A 52 0.72 16.72 -14.34
CA PRO A 52 1.10 17.18 -15.68
C PRO A 52 2.29 16.44 -16.30
N TRP A 53 3.08 15.69 -15.52
CA TRP A 53 4.32 15.05 -15.96
C TRP A 53 4.36 13.54 -15.76
N VAL A 54 3.68 13.02 -14.74
CA VAL A 54 3.73 11.60 -14.38
C VAL A 54 2.39 11.16 -13.78
N GLU A 55 1.92 9.99 -14.19
CA GLU A 55 0.80 9.31 -13.56
C GLU A 55 1.29 8.56 -12.32
N LEU A 56 0.80 8.96 -11.14
CA LEU A 56 1.19 8.40 -9.86
C LEU A 56 0.03 7.61 -9.24
N GLN A 57 0.22 6.31 -9.02
CA GLN A 57 -0.65 5.45 -8.24
C GLN A 57 -0.11 5.27 -6.82
N ILE A 58 -0.97 5.37 -5.82
CA ILE A 58 -0.62 5.21 -4.41
C ILE A 58 -1.23 3.92 -3.86
N VAL A 59 -0.36 3.04 -3.35
CA VAL A 59 -0.75 1.85 -2.60
C VAL A 59 -0.83 2.21 -1.12
N ALA A 60 -1.99 2.00 -0.50
CA ALA A 60 -2.11 2.07 0.96
C ALA A 60 -1.45 0.84 1.57
N PHE A 61 -0.26 1.01 2.14
CA PHE A 61 0.60 -0.10 2.55
C PHE A 61 0.70 -0.23 4.07
N PRO A 62 0.15 -1.29 4.68
CA PRO A 62 0.19 -1.49 6.13
C PRO A 62 1.55 -2.09 6.54
N GLN A 63 2.61 -1.28 6.54
CA GLN A 63 4.01 -1.70 6.77
C GLN A 63 4.22 -2.54 8.04
N GLU A 64 3.50 -2.25 9.13
CA GLU A 64 3.59 -2.98 10.41
C GLU A 64 2.52 -4.08 10.57
N GLY A 65 1.83 -4.45 9.48
CA GLY A 65 0.78 -5.45 9.45
C GLY A 65 -0.63 -4.89 9.66
N ILE A 66 -1.63 -5.54 9.05
CA ILE A 66 -3.05 -5.19 9.19
C ILE A 66 -3.57 -5.63 10.56
N LEU A 67 -3.15 -6.83 11.01
CA LEU A 67 -3.59 -7.43 12.27
C LEU A 67 -2.57 -7.26 13.39
N SER A 68 -1.32 -6.96 13.03
CA SER A 68 -0.21 -6.81 13.98
C SER A 68 -0.01 -5.37 14.46
N TYR A 69 -0.62 -4.38 13.78
CA TYR A 69 -0.63 -2.97 14.20
C TYR A 69 -1.97 -2.54 14.82
N PRO A 70 -1.98 -1.73 15.90
CA PRO A 70 -3.22 -1.22 16.48
C PRO A 70 -4.09 -0.47 15.46
N ASN A 71 -5.33 -0.92 15.28
CA ASN A 71 -6.28 -0.38 14.31
C ASN A 71 -5.82 -0.47 12.83
N GLY A 72 -4.94 -1.41 12.48
CA GLY A 72 -4.38 -1.54 11.12
C GLY A 72 -5.44 -1.63 10.02
N GLU A 73 -6.47 -2.46 10.19
CA GLU A 73 -7.59 -2.54 9.23
C GLU A 73 -8.32 -1.20 9.07
N ALA A 74 -8.63 -0.51 10.18
CA ALA A 74 -9.35 0.76 10.13
C ALA A 74 -8.50 1.87 9.46
N LEU A 75 -7.19 1.87 9.70
CA LEU A 75 -6.26 2.80 9.04
C LEU A 75 -6.14 2.51 7.55
N LEU A 76 -6.08 1.23 7.15
CA LEU A 76 -6.09 0.83 5.76
C LEU A 76 -7.39 1.26 5.07
N GLU A 77 -8.54 1.04 5.69
CA GLU A 77 -9.83 1.48 5.14
C GLU A 77 -9.91 3.02 5.04
N GLU A 78 -9.44 3.75 6.05
CA GLU A 78 -9.38 5.22 6.01
C GLU A 78 -8.46 5.72 4.88
N ALA A 79 -7.33 5.06 4.64
CA ALA A 79 -6.45 5.39 3.54
C ALA A 79 -7.13 5.27 2.17
N LEU A 80 -7.97 4.23 1.98
CA LEU A 80 -8.77 4.05 0.78
C LEU A 80 -9.84 5.15 0.65
N LYS A 81 -10.52 5.51 1.75
CA LYS A 81 -11.50 6.61 1.77
C LYS A 81 -10.86 7.96 1.40
N LEU A 82 -9.62 8.19 1.82
CA LEU A 82 -8.86 9.41 1.50
C LEU A 82 -8.40 9.47 0.04
N GLY A 83 -8.38 8.33 -0.67
CA GLY A 83 -8.12 8.29 -2.11
C GLY A 83 -6.87 7.54 -2.54
N ALA A 84 -6.33 6.64 -1.71
CA ALA A 84 -5.36 5.65 -2.19
C ALA A 84 -5.96 4.81 -3.33
N ASP A 85 -5.14 4.46 -4.31
CA ASP A 85 -5.58 3.82 -5.55
C ASP A 85 -5.57 2.30 -5.47
N VAL A 86 -4.75 1.74 -4.59
CA VAL A 86 -4.45 0.30 -4.54
C VAL A 86 -4.39 -0.15 -3.08
N VAL A 87 -4.90 -1.35 -2.80
CA VAL A 87 -4.85 -1.97 -1.47
C VAL A 87 -3.55 -2.75 -1.31
N GLY A 88 -2.78 -2.48 -0.26
CA GLY A 88 -1.58 -3.23 0.10
C GLY A 88 -1.79 -4.21 1.25
N ALA A 89 -0.84 -5.13 1.40
CA ALA A 89 -0.72 -6.04 2.54
C ALA A 89 0.74 -6.53 2.67
N ILE A 90 1.10 -7.05 3.86
CA ILE A 90 2.43 -7.60 4.17
C ILE A 90 2.32 -8.93 4.97
N PRO A 91 1.71 -9.99 4.40
CA PRO A 91 1.29 -11.16 5.17
C PRO A 91 2.44 -11.91 5.86
N HIS A 92 3.63 -11.94 5.26
CA HIS A 92 4.82 -12.58 5.86
C HIS A 92 5.34 -11.88 7.12
N PHE A 93 4.95 -10.63 7.36
CA PHE A 93 5.38 -9.84 8.51
C PHE A 93 4.36 -9.83 9.65
N GLU A 94 3.17 -10.40 9.44
CA GLU A 94 2.19 -10.56 10.51
C GLU A 94 2.72 -11.50 11.61
N PHE A 95 2.28 -11.31 12.85
CA PHE A 95 2.81 -12.06 14.01
C PHE A 95 2.65 -13.58 13.93
N THR A 96 1.66 -14.07 13.18
CA THR A 96 1.42 -15.50 12.98
C THR A 96 1.07 -15.80 11.54
N ARG A 97 1.27 -17.05 11.13
CA ARG A 97 0.85 -17.54 9.82
C ARG A 97 -0.64 -17.37 9.60
N GLU A 98 -1.45 -17.58 10.65
CA GLU A 98 -2.89 -17.38 10.61
C GLU A 98 -3.26 -15.91 10.40
N TYR A 99 -2.54 -14.98 11.03
CA TYR A 99 -2.73 -13.55 10.80
C TYR A 99 -2.32 -13.15 9.39
N GLY A 100 -1.24 -13.73 8.85
CA GLY A 100 -0.85 -13.53 7.45
C GLY A 100 -1.93 -13.97 6.46
N VAL A 101 -2.61 -15.09 6.72
CA VAL A 101 -3.74 -15.53 5.87
C VAL A 101 -4.96 -14.62 6.04
N GLU A 102 -5.32 -14.28 7.28
CA GLU A 102 -6.49 -13.44 7.56
C GLU A 102 -6.31 -12.00 7.04
N SER A 103 -5.11 -11.44 7.11
CA SER A 103 -4.81 -10.10 6.57
C SER A 103 -5.03 -10.03 5.06
N LEU A 104 -4.75 -11.11 4.33
CA LEU A 104 -5.09 -11.22 2.91
C LEU A 104 -6.61 -11.23 2.69
N HIS A 105 -7.38 -11.97 3.49
CA HIS A 105 -8.85 -11.94 3.40
C HIS A 105 -9.41 -10.52 3.62
N ILE A 106 -8.85 -9.77 4.57
CA ILE A 106 -9.20 -8.38 4.83
C ILE A 106 -8.86 -7.49 3.62
N ALA A 107 -7.63 -7.59 3.09
CA ALA A 107 -7.18 -6.81 1.94
C ALA A 107 -8.05 -7.05 0.71
N PHE A 108 -8.38 -8.32 0.39
CA PHE A 108 -9.26 -8.68 -0.71
C PHE A 108 -10.69 -8.15 -0.52
N ARG A 109 -11.24 -8.22 0.70
CA ARG A 109 -12.55 -7.66 1.02
C ARG A 109 -12.57 -6.14 0.80
N LEU A 110 -11.55 -5.43 1.29
CA LEU A 110 -11.44 -3.97 1.11
C LEU A 110 -11.27 -3.60 -0.37
N ALA A 111 -10.45 -4.35 -1.11
CA ALA A 111 -10.27 -4.17 -2.54
C ALA A 111 -11.60 -4.28 -3.30
N GLN A 112 -12.42 -5.28 -2.99
CA GLN A 112 -13.75 -5.44 -3.58
C GLN A 112 -14.74 -4.36 -3.12
N GLN A 113 -14.73 -4.00 -1.83
CA GLN A 113 -15.62 -2.98 -1.27
C GLN A 113 -15.40 -1.59 -1.89
N TYR A 114 -14.14 -1.24 -2.19
CA TYR A 114 -13.75 0.06 -2.73
C TYR A 114 -13.45 0.08 -4.23
N ASP A 115 -13.65 -1.06 -4.92
CA ASP A 115 -13.33 -1.26 -6.34
C ASP A 115 -11.89 -0.84 -6.68
N ARG A 116 -10.92 -1.40 -5.94
CA ARG A 116 -9.49 -1.09 -6.06
C ARG A 116 -8.67 -2.34 -6.38
N PRO A 117 -7.60 -2.23 -7.20
CA PRO A 117 -6.63 -3.30 -7.37
C PRO A 117 -5.85 -3.57 -6.08
N LEU A 118 -5.13 -4.70 -6.06
CA LEU A 118 -4.21 -5.08 -4.98
C LEU A 118 -2.73 -5.04 -5.42
N ASP A 119 -1.85 -4.76 -4.47
CA ASP A 119 -0.39 -4.84 -4.65
C ASP A 119 0.27 -5.19 -3.30
N ILE A 120 0.76 -6.43 -3.18
CA ILE A 120 1.05 -7.07 -1.88
C ILE A 120 2.55 -7.37 -1.78
N HIS A 121 3.18 -6.93 -0.69
CA HIS A 121 4.53 -7.38 -0.31
C HIS A 121 4.42 -8.78 0.30
N CYS A 122 4.37 -9.78 -0.57
CA CYS A 122 3.81 -11.09 -0.21
C CYS A 122 4.75 -11.94 0.64
N ASP A 123 5.90 -12.33 0.10
CA ASP A 123 6.87 -13.23 0.73
C ASP A 123 8.29 -12.66 0.58
N GLU A 124 8.56 -11.49 1.18
CA GLU A 124 9.85 -10.77 1.07
C GLU A 124 10.86 -11.25 2.14
N ILE A 125 10.98 -12.56 2.29
CA ILE A 125 11.85 -13.22 3.26
C ILE A 125 12.38 -14.55 2.69
N ASP A 126 13.57 -14.95 3.09
CA ASP A 126 14.22 -16.19 2.63
C ASP A 126 13.69 -17.48 3.32
N ASP A 127 12.59 -17.38 4.08
CA ASP A 127 11.94 -18.55 4.69
C ASP A 127 11.13 -19.31 3.63
N GLU A 128 11.54 -20.55 3.34
CA GLU A 128 10.82 -21.44 2.41
C GLU A 128 9.38 -21.76 2.83
N GLN A 129 9.02 -21.55 4.10
CA GLN A 129 7.66 -21.73 4.62
C GLN A 129 6.80 -20.46 4.48
N SER A 130 7.38 -19.32 4.09
CA SER A 130 6.62 -18.13 3.69
C SER A 130 5.97 -18.40 2.34
N ARG A 131 4.70 -18.81 2.38
CA ARG A 131 3.93 -19.29 1.22
C ARG A 131 2.63 -18.51 1.05
N PHE A 132 2.62 -17.22 1.35
CA PHE A 132 1.41 -16.42 1.24
C PHE A 132 0.98 -16.18 -0.21
N VAL A 133 1.91 -16.24 -1.18
CA VAL A 133 1.62 -16.13 -2.62
C VAL A 133 0.56 -17.12 -3.09
N GLU A 134 0.55 -18.36 -2.57
CA GLU A 134 -0.45 -19.36 -2.97
C GLU A 134 -1.86 -18.97 -2.48
N THR A 135 -1.94 -18.32 -1.32
CA THR A 135 -3.20 -17.79 -0.77
C THR A 135 -3.67 -16.60 -1.59
N VAL A 136 -2.78 -15.66 -1.93
CA VAL A 136 -3.10 -14.52 -2.82
C VAL A 136 -3.67 -15.01 -4.15
N ALA A 137 -3.01 -15.97 -4.80
CA ALA A 137 -3.44 -16.51 -6.09
C ALA A 137 -4.83 -17.19 -6.00
N ALA A 138 -5.08 -17.97 -4.93
CA ALA A 138 -6.37 -18.61 -4.71
C ALA A 138 -7.50 -17.60 -4.46
N LEU A 139 -7.22 -16.53 -3.71
CA LEU A 139 -8.19 -15.45 -3.46
C LEU A 139 -8.50 -14.64 -4.71
N ALA A 140 -7.48 -14.30 -5.51
CA ALA A 140 -7.65 -13.61 -6.80
C ALA A 140 -8.56 -14.40 -7.74
N LEU A 141 -8.26 -15.69 -7.94
CA LEU A 141 -9.08 -16.59 -8.75
C LEU A 141 -10.53 -16.64 -8.26
N LYS A 142 -10.75 -16.74 -6.95
CA LYS A 142 -12.09 -16.82 -6.36
C LYS A 142 -12.87 -15.51 -6.49
N ALA A 143 -12.18 -14.38 -6.35
CA ALA A 143 -12.76 -13.05 -6.39
C ALA A 143 -12.98 -12.53 -7.82
N GLY A 144 -12.34 -13.14 -8.83
CA GLY A 144 -12.45 -12.74 -10.23
C GLY A 144 -11.67 -11.45 -10.56
N ILE A 145 -10.55 -11.25 -9.87
CA ILE A 145 -9.62 -10.11 -10.03
C ILE A 145 -8.25 -10.59 -10.50
#